data_AF-A0A2E7URX6-F1
#
_entry.id   AF-A0A2E7URX6-F1
#
_cell.length_a   1.000
_cell.length_b   1.000
_cell.length_c   1.000
_cell.angle_alpha   90.00
_cell.angle_beta   90.00
_cell.angle_gamma   90.00
#
_symmetry.space_group_name_H-M   'P 1'
#
loop_
_entity.id
_entity.type
_entity.pdbx_description
1 polymer ?
#
loop_
_entity_poly.entity_id
_entity_poly.type
_entity_poly.pdbx_seq_one_letter_code
_entity_poly.pdbx_strand_id
1 'polypeptide(L)'
;MSLPVSTLRVAMLCASGLGGCASEPLAPASVQTDRNTYLRALDISTGTSAERFERCRTITDEWMRGDCSLAVAQREASRSVSSAEAWCPHLGESKWLYECYFVAAEAVATVGDAAGARVLCDRSGRNQGSCRFHLYQLEVERAVWSASAHVLEVQAAFDALAQEHARPVEGPGTQTIRQNWYTKVAFRHNITDGSWCQPLGGAHRTDCEQAVWKVLHSVALRDAAAPR
;
A
#
# COMPACT_ATOMS: atom_id res chain seq x y z
N MET A 1 19.45 -35.77 1.95
CA MET A 1 20.77 -35.12 1.80
C MET A 1 20.99 -34.28 3.05
N SER A 2 21.83 -34.77 3.95
CA SER A 2 22.02 -34.23 5.30
C SER A 2 23.29 -33.39 5.35
N LEU A 3 23.23 -32.17 5.89
CA LEU A 3 24.40 -31.34 6.16
C LEU A 3 24.81 -31.46 7.64
N PRO A 4 26.11 -31.54 7.95
CA PRO A 4 26.59 -31.71 9.31
C PRO A 4 26.61 -30.40 10.11
N VAL A 5 26.34 -30.56 11.41
CA VAL A 5 26.48 -29.59 12.49
C VAL A 5 27.96 -29.34 12.76
N SER A 6 28.41 -28.09 12.63
CA SER A 6 29.75 -27.67 13.09
C SER A 6 29.62 -26.75 14.28
N THR A 7 29.83 -27.35 15.45
CA THR A 7 30.05 -26.68 16.74
C THR A 7 31.47 -26.13 16.77
N LEU A 8 31.65 -24.81 16.83
CA LEU A 8 32.92 -24.21 17.23
C LEU A 8 32.77 -23.56 18.60
N ARG A 9 33.29 -24.24 19.61
CA ARG A 9 33.61 -23.68 20.92
C ARG A 9 35.03 -23.11 20.83
N VAL A 10 35.17 -21.81 21.01
CA VAL A 10 36.46 -21.22 21.39
C VAL A 10 36.34 -20.81 22.84
N ALA A 11 36.91 -21.64 23.71
CA ALA A 11 37.23 -21.27 25.07
C ALA A 11 38.60 -20.58 25.04
N MET A 12 38.67 -19.32 25.46
CA MET A 12 39.94 -18.65 25.72
C MET A 12 40.01 -18.32 27.20
N LEU A 13 40.85 -19.09 27.90
CA LEU A 13 41.30 -18.83 29.27
C LEU A 13 42.38 -17.74 29.23
N CYS A 14 42.18 -16.65 29.98
CA CYS A 14 43.24 -15.80 30.51
C CYS A 14 42.98 -15.73 32.03
N ALA A 15 43.77 -16.42 32.85
CA ALA A 15 45.06 -15.98 33.41
C ALA A 15 44.85 -15.00 34.58
N SER A 16 45.10 -15.54 35.77
CA SER A 16 44.98 -14.94 37.10
C SER A 16 45.98 -13.80 37.28
N GLY A 17 45.48 -12.58 37.45
CA GLY A 17 46.24 -11.43 37.92
C GLY A 17 45.57 -10.84 39.16
N LEU A 18 46.23 -10.97 40.31
CA LEU A 18 45.87 -10.26 41.54
C LEU A 18 46.13 -8.75 41.33
N GLY A 19 45.07 -7.96 41.15
CA GLY A 19 45.24 -6.52 40.98
C GLY A 19 43.93 -5.80 40.68
N GLY A 20 43.33 -5.24 41.73
CA GLY A 20 42.30 -4.22 41.63
C GLY A 20 40.91 -4.74 41.28
N CYS A 21 39.99 -4.65 42.24
CA CYS A 21 38.55 -4.57 41.95
C CYS A 21 38.29 -3.25 41.20
N ALA A 22 38.70 -3.18 39.94
CA ALA A 22 38.09 -2.25 39.00
C ALA A 22 36.69 -2.79 38.82
N SER A 23 35.74 -2.22 39.56
CA SER A 23 34.33 -2.33 39.25
C SER A 23 34.21 -2.02 37.77
N GLU A 24 33.97 -3.04 36.94
CA GLU A 24 33.52 -2.81 35.58
C GLU A 24 32.39 -1.78 35.69
N PRO A 25 32.43 -0.66 34.96
CA PRO A 25 31.29 0.21 34.89
C PRO A 25 30.14 -0.69 34.47
N LEU A 26 29.19 -0.92 35.38
CA LEU A 26 27.91 -1.55 35.07
C LEU A 26 27.45 -0.88 33.79
N ALA A 27 27.59 -1.59 32.66
CA ALA A 27 27.18 -1.07 31.38
C ALA A 27 25.76 -0.56 31.60
N PRO A 28 25.49 0.74 31.39
CA PRO A 28 24.23 1.33 31.80
C PRO A 28 23.15 0.43 31.24
N ALA A 29 22.36 -0.19 32.13
CA ALA A 29 21.34 -1.16 31.78
C ALA A 29 20.63 -0.62 30.56
N SER A 30 20.86 -1.25 29.40
CA SER A 30 20.69 -0.60 28.10
C SER A 30 19.34 0.09 28.13
N VAL A 31 19.32 1.42 28.21
CA VAL A 31 18.07 2.18 28.27
C VAL A 31 17.37 1.76 27.02
N GLN A 32 16.37 0.90 27.16
CA GLN A 32 15.77 0.25 26.02
C GLN A 32 14.97 1.34 25.35
N THR A 33 15.62 1.96 24.37
CA THR A 33 15.06 3.10 23.68
C THR A 33 13.78 2.64 23.01
N ASP A 34 12.79 3.52 22.95
CA ASP A 34 11.55 3.28 22.20
C ASP A 34 11.82 2.72 20.80
N ARG A 35 12.90 3.18 20.15
CA ARG A 35 13.41 2.65 18.88
C ARG A 35 13.76 1.16 18.93
N ASN A 36 14.47 0.68 19.95
CA ASN A 36 14.80 -0.74 20.07
C ASN A 36 13.55 -1.60 20.32
N THR A 37 12.61 -1.09 21.13
CA THR A 37 11.31 -1.74 21.35
C THR A 37 10.50 -1.81 20.05
N TYR A 38 10.43 -0.71 19.30
CA TYR A 38 9.80 -0.60 17.99
C TYR A 38 10.38 -1.63 17.01
N LEU A 39 11.70 -1.64 16.81
CA LEU A 39 12.35 -2.55 15.86
C LEU A 39 12.11 -4.02 16.22
N ARG A 40 12.15 -4.36 17.52
CA ARG A 40 11.85 -5.73 17.98
C ARG A 40 10.38 -6.11 17.79
N ALA A 41 9.46 -5.16 17.89
CA ALA A 41 8.03 -5.40 17.67
C ALA A 41 7.71 -5.56 16.18
N LEU A 42 8.50 -5.00 15.27
CA LEU A 42 8.32 -5.19 13.82
C LEU A 42 9.04 -6.43 13.28
N ASP A 43 10.03 -6.95 14.01
CA ASP A 43 10.67 -8.21 13.64
C ASP A 43 9.68 -9.38 13.69
N ILE A 44 9.46 -10.00 12.54
CA ILE A 44 8.47 -11.06 12.39
C ILE A 44 8.88 -12.37 13.08
N SER A 45 10.15 -12.50 13.47
CA SER A 45 10.71 -13.68 14.12
C SER A 45 10.54 -13.66 15.65
N THR A 46 10.15 -12.53 16.24
CA THR A 46 10.19 -12.31 17.71
C THR A 46 8.86 -12.57 18.43
N GLY A 47 8.18 -13.67 18.08
CA GLY A 47 6.93 -14.10 18.73
C GLY A 47 5.69 -13.94 17.85
N THR A 48 4.52 -13.99 18.49
CA THR A 48 3.20 -13.86 17.86
C THR A 48 2.84 -12.40 17.58
N SER A 49 1.86 -12.16 16.70
CA SER A 49 1.38 -10.80 16.43
C SER A 49 0.79 -10.13 17.68
N ALA A 50 0.16 -10.89 18.58
CA ALA A 50 -0.38 -10.35 19.83
C ALA A 50 0.74 -9.90 20.78
N GLU A 51 1.79 -10.72 20.95
CA GLU A 51 2.96 -10.35 21.75
C GLU A 51 3.70 -9.14 21.18
N ARG A 52 3.82 -9.05 19.86
CA ARG A 52 4.40 -7.89 19.19
C ARG A 52 3.55 -6.63 19.37
N PHE A 53 2.22 -6.75 19.29
CA PHE A 53 1.30 -5.64 19.55
C PHE A 53 1.42 -5.13 20.98
N GLU A 54 1.43 -6.03 21.97
CA GLU A 54 1.63 -5.66 23.38
C GLU A 54 3.00 -5.01 23.61
N ARG A 55 4.04 -5.44 22.88
CA ARG A 55 5.35 -4.76 22.89
C ARG A 55 5.26 -3.34 22.34
N CYS A 56 4.48 -3.07 21.30
CA CYS A 56 4.27 -1.70 20.82
C CYS A 56 3.67 -0.80 21.90
N ARG A 57 2.77 -1.32 22.75
CA ARG A 57 2.11 -0.53 23.81
C ARG A 57 3.07 -0.03 24.89
N THR A 58 4.25 -0.64 25.03
CA THR A 58 5.26 -0.19 26.00
C THR A 58 6.13 0.96 25.48
N ILE A 59 5.95 1.38 24.22
CA ILE A 59 6.64 2.54 23.65
C ILE A 59 6.07 3.82 24.28
N THR A 60 6.95 4.69 24.76
CA THR A 60 6.57 5.93 25.46
C THR A 60 6.08 6.99 24.48
N ASP A 61 6.85 7.22 23.40
CA ASP A 61 6.47 8.14 22.33
C ASP A 61 5.17 7.72 21.65
N GLU A 62 4.15 8.59 21.71
CA GLU A 62 2.81 8.27 21.24
C GLU A 62 2.76 7.99 19.73
N TRP A 63 3.53 8.75 18.95
CA TRP A 63 3.52 8.62 17.50
C TRP A 63 4.16 7.30 17.08
N MET A 64 5.31 6.97 17.65
CA MET A 64 6.03 5.70 17.42
C MET A 64 5.24 4.50 17.95
N ARG A 65 4.57 4.62 19.10
CA ARG A 65 3.66 3.59 19.62
C ARG A 65 2.52 3.30 18.64
N GLY A 66 1.89 4.36 18.14
CA GLY A 66 0.80 4.26 17.19
C GLY A 66 1.20 3.65 15.86
N ASP A 67 2.31 4.11 15.29
CA ASP A 67 2.90 3.59 14.05
C ASP A 67 3.31 2.10 14.19
N CYS A 68 3.97 1.74 15.30
CA CYS A 68 4.29 0.34 15.63
C CYS A 68 3.03 -0.54 15.65
N SER A 69 2.01 -0.08 16.40
CA SER A 69 0.76 -0.82 16.57
C SER A 69 0.03 -0.98 15.23
N LEU A 70 0.02 0.08 14.40
CA LEU A 70 -0.53 0.04 13.04
C LEU A 70 0.21 -0.99 12.18
N ALA A 71 1.55 -0.97 12.15
CA ALA A 71 2.33 -1.88 11.32
C ALA A 71 2.08 -3.35 11.69
N VAL A 72 1.96 -3.67 12.98
CA VAL A 72 1.61 -5.04 13.43
C VAL A 72 0.17 -5.39 13.04
N ALA A 73 -0.79 -4.51 13.34
CA ALA A 73 -2.20 -4.75 13.04
C ALA A 73 -2.46 -4.89 11.53
N GLN A 74 -1.88 -4.03 10.70
CA GLN A 74 -2.03 -4.02 9.25
C GLN A 74 -1.60 -5.35 8.64
N ARG A 75 -0.54 -5.97 9.15
CA ARG A 75 -0.06 -7.27 8.65
C ARG A 75 -1.07 -8.40 8.84
N GLU A 76 -1.84 -8.35 9.92
CA GLU A 76 -2.91 -9.32 10.18
C GLU A 76 -4.22 -8.92 9.50
N ALA A 77 -4.58 -7.63 9.56
CA ALA A 77 -5.81 -7.07 9.00
C ALA A 77 -5.89 -7.23 7.47
N SER A 78 -4.75 -7.17 6.77
CA SER A 78 -4.68 -7.29 5.31
C SER A 78 -5.04 -8.69 4.78
N ARG A 79 -5.28 -9.69 5.64
CA ARG A 79 -5.57 -11.07 5.20
C ARG A 79 -7.01 -11.28 4.73
N SER A 80 -7.97 -10.62 5.38
CA SER A 80 -9.40 -10.74 5.08
C SER A 80 -10.19 -9.66 5.82
N VAL A 81 -11.44 -9.44 5.42
CA VAL A 81 -12.39 -8.58 6.16
C VAL A 81 -12.48 -9.00 7.63
N SER A 82 -12.66 -10.30 7.89
CA SER A 82 -12.78 -10.82 9.26
C SER A 82 -11.53 -10.58 10.10
N SER A 83 -10.34 -10.64 9.47
CA SER A 83 -9.07 -10.35 10.16
C SER A 83 -8.94 -8.87 10.47
N ALA A 84 -9.38 -7.99 9.56
CA ALA A 84 -9.40 -6.54 9.81
C ALA A 84 -10.35 -6.16 10.95
N GLU A 85 -11.56 -6.73 10.98
CA GLU A 85 -12.52 -6.52 12.06
C GLU A 85 -12.03 -7.03 13.42
N ALA A 86 -11.21 -8.08 13.43
CA ALA A 86 -10.60 -8.57 14.65
C ALA A 86 -9.44 -7.68 15.14
N TRP A 87 -8.61 -7.17 14.23
CA TRP A 87 -7.34 -6.51 14.60
C TRP A 87 -7.40 -5.00 14.71
N CYS A 88 -8.08 -4.31 13.78
CA CYS A 88 -8.09 -2.85 13.77
C CYS A 88 -8.68 -2.23 15.06
N PRO A 89 -9.75 -2.79 15.70
CA PRO A 89 -10.28 -2.24 16.95
C PRO A 89 -9.27 -2.15 18.11
N HIS A 90 -8.21 -2.96 18.11
CA HIS A 90 -7.17 -2.89 19.15
C HIS A 90 -6.40 -1.55 19.16
N LEU A 91 -6.47 -0.77 18.08
CA LEU A 91 -5.85 0.55 17.97
C LEU A 91 -6.63 1.68 18.68
N GLY A 92 -7.79 1.36 19.27
CA GLY A 92 -8.69 2.32 19.93
C GLY A 92 -9.25 3.38 18.99
N GLU A 93 -10.01 4.35 19.49
CA GLU A 93 -10.54 5.47 18.69
C GLU A 93 -9.44 6.51 18.37
N SER A 94 -8.44 6.08 17.59
CA SER A 94 -7.31 6.90 17.18
C SER A 94 -7.26 7.06 15.67
N LYS A 95 -6.42 7.99 15.17
CA LYS A 95 -6.15 8.10 13.72
C LYS A 95 -5.67 6.78 13.09
N TRP A 96 -5.04 5.92 13.90
CA TRP A 96 -4.45 4.65 13.46
C TRP A 96 -5.52 3.57 13.20
N LEU A 97 -6.65 3.61 13.90
CA LEU A 97 -7.81 2.74 13.62
C LEU A 97 -8.32 2.95 12.19
N TYR A 98 -8.52 4.22 11.82
CA TYR A 98 -9.00 4.59 10.49
C TYR A 98 -8.00 4.21 9.40
N GLU A 99 -6.71 4.39 9.67
CA GLU A 99 -5.63 3.99 8.77
C GLU A 99 -5.58 2.45 8.59
N CYS A 100 -5.74 1.69 9.68
CA CYS A 100 -5.79 0.23 9.62
C CYS A 100 -6.91 -0.27 8.71
N TYR A 101 -8.12 0.28 8.86
CA TYR A 101 -9.24 -0.07 7.99
C TYR A 101 -9.04 0.37 6.54
N PHE A 102 -8.44 1.54 6.31
CA PHE A 102 -8.09 2.00 4.97
C PHE A 102 -7.16 1.00 4.27
N VAL A 103 -6.05 0.64 4.91
CA VAL A 103 -5.06 -0.24 4.28
C VAL A 103 -5.57 -1.68 4.16
N ALA A 104 -6.36 -2.15 5.12
CA ALA A 104 -7.03 -3.44 5.00
C ALA A 104 -8.01 -3.47 3.81
N ALA A 105 -8.74 -2.37 3.56
CA ALA A 105 -9.61 -2.25 2.39
C ALA A 105 -8.82 -2.36 1.08
N GLU A 106 -7.66 -1.68 0.98
CA GLU A 106 -6.77 -1.78 -0.17
C GLU A 106 -6.27 -3.20 -0.40
N ALA A 107 -5.85 -3.90 0.66
CA ALA A 107 -5.37 -5.27 0.57
C ALA A 107 -6.48 -6.24 0.11
N VAL A 108 -7.67 -6.15 0.70
CA VAL A 108 -8.84 -6.96 0.33
C VAL A 108 -9.28 -6.66 -1.10
N ALA A 109 -9.25 -5.38 -1.51
CA ALA A 109 -9.51 -5.00 -2.88
C ALA A 109 -8.50 -5.64 -3.82
N THR A 110 -7.20 -5.59 -3.52
CA THR A 110 -6.11 -6.08 -4.39
C THR A 110 -6.26 -7.56 -4.74
N VAL A 111 -6.79 -8.38 -3.83
CA VAL A 111 -7.07 -9.80 -4.09
C VAL A 111 -8.41 -10.05 -4.79
N GLY A 112 -9.15 -9.01 -5.14
CA GLY A 112 -10.37 -9.07 -5.95
C GLY A 112 -11.69 -8.95 -5.19
N ASP A 113 -11.67 -8.79 -3.86
CA ASP A 113 -12.90 -8.67 -3.06
C ASP A 113 -13.32 -7.20 -2.91
N ALA A 114 -13.95 -6.66 -3.97
CA ALA A 114 -14.42 -5.27 -3.99
C ALA A 114 -15.51 -5.00 -2.93
N ALA A 115 -16.40 -5.97 -2.69
CA ALA A 115 -17.48 -5.82 -1.72
C ALA A 115 -16.94 -5.75 -0.29
N GLY A 116 -16.02 -6.66 0.07
CA GLY A 116 -15.34 -6.64 1.37
C GLY A 116 -14.53 -5.36 1.58
N ALA A 117 -13.84 -4.89 0.55
CA ALA A 117 -13.10 -3.63 0.62
C ALA A 117 -14.01 -2.42 0.90
N ARG A 118 -15.20 -2.36 0.30
CA ARG A 118 -16.19 -1.29 0.57
C ARG A 118 -16.65 -1.29 2.02
N VAL A 119 -16.91 -2.47 2.59
CA VAL A 119 -17.27 -2.63 4.01
C VAL A 119 -16.17 -2.04 4.90
N LEU A 120 -14.90 -2.34 4.61
CA LEU A 120 -13.77 -1.82 5.38
C LEU A 120 -13.59 -0.30 5.19
N CYS A 121 -13.82 0.25 3.99
CA CYS A 121 -13.80 1.71 3.80
C CYS A 121 -14.85 2.42 4.66
N ASP A 122 -16.03 1.83 4.86
CA ASP A 122 -17.06 2.41 5.73
C ASP A 122 -16.66 2.41 7.20
N ARG A 123 -15.73 1.55 7.60
CA ARG A 123 -15.11 1.55 8.95
C ARG A 123 -13.95 2.54 9.08
N SER A 124 -13.42 3.08 7.99
CA SER A 124 -12.30 4.03 8.02
C SER A 124 -12.68 5.44 8.50
N GLY A 125 -13.92 5.67 8.95
CA GLY A 125 -14.36 6.89 9.62
C GLY A 125 -14.07 8.15 8.80
N ARG A 126 -13.23 9.05 9.32
CA ARG A 126 -12.86 10.30 8.62
C ARG A 126 -12.16 10.08 7.27
N ASN A 127 -11.56 8.90 7.06
CA ASN A 127 -10.88 8.54 5.82
C ASN A 127 -11.82 7.88 4.79
N GLN A 128 -13.11 7.68 5.10
CA GLN A 128 -14.06 6.94 4.25
C GLN A 128 -14.11 7.46 2.81
N GLY A 129 -14.22 8.77 2.63
CA GLY A 129 -14.28 9.39 1.29
C GLY A 129 -13.00 9.14 0.48
N SER A 130 -11.84 9.30 1.11
CA SER A 130 -10.53 9.02 0.50
C SER A 130 -10.35 7.54 0.21
N CYS A 131 -10.79 6.65 1.11
CA CYS A 131 -10.72 5.20 0.94
C CYS A 131 -11.54 4.75 -0.27
N ARG A 132 -12.81 5.17 -0.34
CA ARG A 132 -13.69 4.85 -1.49
C ARG A 132 -13.13 5.39 -2.81
N PHE A 133 -12.56 6.60 -2.79
CA PHE A 133 -11.93 7.16 -3.99
C PHE A 133 -10.66 6.40 -4.41
N HIS A 134 -9.87 5.93 -3.45
CA HIS A 134 -8.70 5.10 -3.72
C HIS A 134 -9.10 3.72 -4.27
N LEU A 135 -10.15 3.09 -3.74
CA LEU A 135 -10.70 1.85 -4.29
C LEU A 135 -11.16 2.03 -5.74
N TYR A 136 -11.86 3.12 -6.03
CA TYR A 136 -12.25 3.48 -7.39
C TYR A 136 -11.02 3.57 -8.31
N GLN A 137 -9.93 4.23 -7.87
CA GLN A 137 -8.69 4.28 -8.65
C GLN A 137 -8.13 2.89 -8.93
N LEU A 138 -8.06 2.01 -7.93
CA LEU A 138 -7.52 0.64 -8.09
C LEU A 138 -8.36 -0.23 -9.03
N GLU A 139 -9.69 -0.11 -8.98
CA GLU A 139 -10.60 -0.83 -9.87
C GLU A 139 -10.47 -0.32 -11.31
N VAL A 140 -10.39 1.00 -11.49
CA VAL A 140 -10.03 1.63 -12.77
C VAL A 140 -8.63 1.19 -13.20
N GLU A 141 -7.63 1.00 -12.34
CA GLU A 141 -6.34 0.50 -12.84
C GLU A 141 -6.40 -0.95 -13.32
N ARG A 142 -7.20 -1.79 -12.66
CA ARG A 142 -7.36 -3.20 -13.03
C ARG A 142 -8.16 -3.40 -14.29
N ALA A 143 -9.25 -2.65 -14.45
CA ALA A 143 -10.13 -2.81 -15.61
C ALA A 143 -9.46 -2.42 -16.94
N VAL A 144 -8.34 -1.68 -16.91
CA VAL A 144 -7.51 -1.42 -18.11
C VAL A 144 -7.08 -2.73 -18.75
N TRP A 145 -6.78 -3.74 -17.93
CA TRP A 145 -6.23 -5.00 -18.43
C TRP A 145 -7.25 -5.87 -19.17
N SER A 146 -8.53 -5.56 -19.06
CA SER A 146 -9.62 -6.19 -19.80
C SER A 146 -10.29 -5.24 -20.78
N ALA A 147 -9.83 -3.98 -20.88
CA ALA A 147 -10.44 -2.97 -21.72
C ALA A 147 -10.27 -3.30 -23.21
N SER A 148 -11.34 -3.07 -23.96
CA SER A 148 -11.37 -3.13 -25.42
C SER A 148 -10.44 -2.11 -26.07
N ALA A 149 -10.09 -2.33 -27.34
CA ALA A 149 -9.45 -1.30 -28.16
C ALA A 149 -10.47 -0.30 -28.73
N HIS A 150 -11.78 -0.54 -28.57
CA HIS A 150 -12.83 0.34 -29.08
C HIS A 150 -13.17 1.46 -28.08
N VAL A 151 -12.96 2.73 -28.45
CA VAL A 151 -13.01 3.86 -27.51
C VAL A 151 -14.37 4.01 -26.80
N LEU A 152 -15.48 3.70 -27.47
CA LEU A 152 -16.82 3.80 -26.86
C LEU A 152 -17.02 2.75 -25.77
N GLU A 153 -16.45 1.55 -25.93
CA GLU A 153 -16.50 0.51 -24.90
C GLU A 153 -15.61 0.86 -23.72
N VAL A 154 -14.47 1.49 -23.99
CA VAL A 154 -13.53 2.01 -22.97
C VAL A 154 -14.19 3.10 -22.13
N GLN A 155 -14.91 4.03 -22.76
CA GLN A 155 -15.66 5.08 -22.06
C GLN A 155 -16.84 4.50 -21.28
N ALA A 156 -17.62 3.58 -21.87
CA ALA A 156 -18.73 2.93 -21.18
C ALA A 156 -18.27 2.15 -19.94
N ALA A 157 -17.14 1.44 -20.02
CA ALA A 157 -16.55 0.74 -18.87
C ALA A 157 -16.11 1.72 -17.76
N PHE A 158 -15.54 2.86 -18.14
CA PHE A 158 -15.18 3.91 -17.19
C PHE A 158 -16.41 4.50 -16.48
N ASP A 159 -17.47 4.82 -17.24
CA ASP A 159 -18.70 5.38 -16.68
C ASP A 159 -19.41 4.39 -15.75
N ALA A 160 -19.41 3.10 -16.09
CA ALA A 160 -19.96 2.06 -15.24
C ALA A 160 -19.24 2.02 -13.87
N LEU A 161 -17.90 2.07 -13.86
CA LEU A 161 -17.13 2.13 -12.61
C LEU A 161 -17.40 3.43 -11.84
N ALA A 162 -17.47 4.57 -12.52
CA ALA A 162 -17.77 5.84 -11.87
C ALA A 162 -19.16 5.81 -11.20
N GLN A 163 -20.18 5.26 -11.89
CA GLN A 163 -21.52 5.09 -11.36
C GLN A 163 -21.55 4.14 -10.15
N GLU A 164 -20.85 3.00 -10.25
CA GLU A 164 -20.78 2.01 -9.17
C GLU A 164 -20.20 2.59 -7.88
N HIS A 165 -19.23 3.51 -8.00
CA HIS A 165 -18.62 4.21 -6.86
C HIS A 165 -19.31 5.53 -6.50
N ALA A 166 -20.49 5.82 -7.08
CA ALA A 166 -21.24 7.07 -6.92
C ALA A 166 -20.35 8.33 -7.13
N ARG A 167 -19.44 8.26 -8.10
CA ARG A 167 -18.54 9.36 -8.46
C ARG A 167 -19.14 10.16 -9.60
N PRO A 168 -19.12 11.50 -9.52
CA PRO A 168 -19.47 12.32 -10.66
C PRO A 168 -18.44 12.09 -11.77
N VAL A 169 -18.92 11.70 -12.95
CA VAL A 169 -18.09 11.52 -14.15
C VAL A 169 -17.37 12.83 -14.50
N GLU A 170 -18.04 13.97 -14.30
CA GLU A 170 -17.57 15.30 -14.68
C GLU A 170 -17.04 16.11 -13.48
N GLY A 171 -16.11 15.51 -12.72
CA GLY A 171 -15.40 16.18 -11.62
C GLY A 171 -13.89 16.29 -11.89
N PRO A 172 -13.18 17.30 -11.34
CA PRO A 172 -11.73 17.45 -11.55
C PRO A 172 -10.91 16.20 -11.18
N GLY A 173 -11.27 15.53 -10.07
CA GLY A 173 -10.62 14.27 -9.67
C GLY A 173 -10.90 13.10 -10.62
N THR A 174 -12.08 13.07 -11.24
CA THR A 174 -12.47 12.03 -12.20
C THR A 174 -11.83 12.27 -13.57
N GLN A 175 -11.66 13.54 -13.98
CA GLN A 175 -10.99 13.92 -15.22
C GLN A 175 -9.56 13.39 -15.28
N THR A 176 -8.75 13.61 -14.24
CA THR A 176 -7.36 13.10 -14.21
C THR A 176 -7.32 11.57 -14.29
N ILE A 177 -8.23 10.88 -13.60
CA ILE A 177 -8.32 9.42 -13.65
C ILE A 177 -8.74 8.94 -15.05
N ARG A 178 -9.68 9.64 -15.70
CA ARG A 178 -10.13 9.38 -17.07
C ARG A 178 -8.99 9.53 -18.09
N GLN A 179 -8.23 10.61 -18.00
CA GLN A 179 -7.05 10.82 -18.87
C GLN A 179 -5.99 9.72 -18.67
N ASN A 180 -5.72 9.34 -17.42
CA ASN A 180 -4.79 8.25 -17.12
C ASN A 180 -5.29 6.90 -17.65
N TRP A 181 -6.59 6.64 -17.52
CA TRP A 181 -7.25 5.46 -18.08
C TRP A 181 -7.08 5.40 -19.60
N TYR A 182 -7.42 6.47 -20.33
CA TYR A 182 -7.20 6.54 -21.77
C TYR A 182 -5.74 6.34 -22.17
N THR A 183 -4.80 6.93 -21.42
CA THR A 183 -3.35 6.81 -21.68
C THR A 183 -2.91 5.35 -21.59
N LYS A 184 -3.33 4.64 -20.53
CA LYS A 184 -2.96 3.22 -20.32
C LYS A 184 -3.59 2.31 -21.37
N VAL A 185 -4.85 2.54 -21.74
CA VAL A 185 -5.53 1.77 -22.81
C VAL A 185 -4.87 2.01 -24.16
N ALA A 186 -4.60 3.27 -24.52
CA ALA A 186 -3.93 3.63 -25.76
C ALA A 186 -2.54 2.98 -25.86
N PHE A 187 -1.75 3.06 -24.79
CA PHE A 187 -0.43 2.42 -24.72
C PHE A 187 -0.54 0.90 -24.89
N ARG A 188 -1.45 0.24 -24.16
CA ARG A 188 -1.64 -1.21 -24.22
C ARG A 188 -1.97 -1.72 -25.63
N HIS A 189 -2.82 -1.00 -26.36
CA HIS A 189 -3.30 -1.40 -27.69
C HIS A 189 -2.52 -0.74 -28.84
N ASN A 190 -1.39 -0.10 -28.55
CA ASN A 190 -0.57 0.63 -29.53
C ASN A 190 -1.36 1.67 -30.35
N ILE A 191 -2.29 2.37 -29.72
CA ILE A 191 -3.05 3.44 -30.35
C ILE A 191 -2.19 4.70 -30.40
N THR A 192 -1.88 5.12 -31.62
CA THR A 192 -1.00 6.26 -31.92
C THR A 192 -1.69 7.34 -32.75
N ASP A 193 -2.98 7.19 -33.04
CA ASP A 193 -3.76 8.14 -33.83
C ASP A 193 -4.90 8.74 -33.01
N GLY A 194 -4.97 10.07 -32.96
CA GLY A 194 -6.05 10.81 -32.31
C GLY A 194 -7.43 10.56 -32.94
N SER A 195 -7.49 10.00 -34.16
CA SER A 195 -8.74 9.58 -34.78
C SER A 195 -9.50 8.54 -33.95
N TRP A 196 -8.80 7.78 -33.09
CA TRP A 196 -9.39 6.84 -32.14
C TRP A 196 -10.43 7.51 -31.21
N CYS A 197 -10.23 8.78 -30.89
CA CYS A 197 -11.09 9.53 -29.98
C CYS A 197 -12.33 10.17 -30.66
N GLN A 198 -12.42 10.17 -31.99
CA GLN A 198 -13.47 10.87 -32.74
C GLN A 198 -14.91 10.46 -32.38
N PRO A 199 -15.20 9.19 -32.03
CA PRO A 199 -16.54 8.81 -31.60
C PRO A 199 -16.99 9.46 -30.29
N LEU A 200 -16.07 9.99 -29.48
CA LEU A 200 -16.40 10.65 -28.21
C LEU A 200 -16.90 12.08 -28.44
N GLY A 201 -17.80 12.54 -27.56
CA GLY A 201 -18.30 13.90 -27.54
C GLY A 201 -17.61 14.79 -26.50
N GLY A 202 -17.63 16.11 -26.74
CA GLY A 202 -17.34 17.13 -25.73
C GLY A 202 -15.99 16.97 -25.00
N ALA A 203 -16.03 17.07 -23.67
CA ALA A 203 -14.86 17.01 -22.80
C ALA A 203 -14.14 15.65 -22.85
N HIS A 204 -14.88 14.55 -23.04
CA HIS A 204 -14.33 13.20 -23.12
C HIS A 204 -13.40 13.03 -24.33
N ARG A 205 -13.77 13.61 -25.49
CA ARG A 205 -12.91 13.62 -26.67
C ARG A 205 -11.61 14.35 -26.39
N THR A 206 -11.69 15.55 -25.82
CA THR A 206 -10.51 16.37 -25.47
C THR A 206 -9.57 15.62 -24.52
N ASP A 207 -10.11 14.96 -23.48
CA ASP A 207 -9.32 14.17 -22.54
C ASP A 207 -8.64 12.96 -23.21
N CYS A 208 -9.36 12.29 -24.12
CA CYS A 208 -8.83 11.16 -24.89
C CYS A 208 -7.70 11.60 -25.83
N GLU A 209 -7.89 12.69 -26.59
CA GLU A 209 -6.88 13.20 -27.52
C GLU A 209 -5.60 13.62 -26.78
N GLN A 210 -5.73 14.28 -25.62
CA GLN A 210 -4.60 14.61 -24.76
C GLN A 210 -3.86 13.35 -24.26
N ALA A 211 -4.59 12.29 -23.93
CA ALA A 211 -4.02 11.02 -23.50
C ALA A 211 -3.24 10.32 -24.63
N VAL A 212 -3.79 10.25 -25.85
CA VAL A 212 -3.10 9.68 -27.02
C VAL A 212 -1.84 10.48 -27.35
N TRP A 213 -1.91 11.81 -27.31
CA TRP A 213 -0.76 12.69 -27.51
C TRP A 213 0.37 12.42 -26.51
N LYS A 214 0.05 12.18 -25.23
CA LYS A 214 1.05 11.82 -24.19
C LYS A 214 1.77 10.51 -24.51
N VAL A 215 1.05 9.51 -25.03
CA VAL A 215 1.64 8.22 -25.44
C VAL A 215 2.63 8.44 -26.59
N LEU A 216 2.22 9.15 -27.64
CA LEU A 216 3.06 9.48 -28.79
C LEU A 216 4.37 10.17 -28.38
N HIS A 217 4.28 11.18 -27.52
CA HIS A 217 5.47 11.92 -27.05
C HIS A 217 6.39 11.02 -26.22
N SER A 218 5.81 10.17 -25.37
CA SER A 218 6.59 9.25 -24.54
C SER A 218 7.33 8.19 -25.38
N VAL A 219 6.70 7.69 -26.45
CA VAL A 219 7.33 6.73 -27.38
C VAL A 219 8.43 7.42 -28.20
N ALA A 220 8.16 8.58 -28.78
CA ALA A 220 9.16 9.34 -29.55
C ALA A 220 10.42 9.68 -28.73
N LEU A 221 10.26 10.04 -27.45
CA LEU A 221 11.39 10.28 -26.55
C LEU A 221 12.21 9.03 -26.25
N ARG A 222 11.58 7.84 -26.15
CA ARG A 222 12.28 6.57 -25.95
C ARG A 222 13.09 6.19 -27.19
N ASP A 223 12.52 6.32 -28.37
CA ASP A 223 13.20 6.01 -29.63
C ASP A 223 14.39 6.95 -29.88
N ALA A 224 14.27 8.22 -29.50
CA ALA A 224 15.37 9.18 -29.57
C ALA A 224 16.52 8.88 -28.57
N ALA A 225 16.23 8.23 -27.44
CA ALA A 225 17.22 7.91 -26.40
C ALA A 225 17.89 6.53 -26.59
N ALA A 226 17.40 5.70 -27.52
CA ALA A 226 18.02 4.40 -27.79
C ALA A 226 19.39 4.59 -28.48
N PRO A 227 20.48 4.02 -27.95
CA PRO A 227 21.78 4.06 -28.62
C PRO A 227 21.68 3.33 -29.97
N ARG A 228 22.16 4.00 -31.02
CA ARG A 228 22.23 3.46 -32.39
C ARG A 228 23.35 2.44 -32.54
#